data_AF-A0A8H9W2S2-F1
#
_entry.id   AF-A0A8H9W2S2-F1
#
_cell.length_a   1.000
_cell.length_b   1.000
_cell.length_c   1.000
_cell.angle_alpha   90.00
_cell.angle_beta   90.00
_cell.angle_gamma   90.00
#
_symmetry.space_group_name_H-M   'P 1'
#
loop_
_entity.id
_entity.type
_entity.pdbx_description
1 polymer ?
#
loop_
_entity_poly.entity_id
_entity_poly.type
_entity_poly.pdbx_seq_one_letter_code
_entity_poly.pdbx_strand_id
1 'polypeptide(L)'
;YNKIYLPGDGSAGLPLLKCGDEFLSPTDIVNRLVEHNLHEVEDIRLTSCHSANITKNNDFSPEEIEKSTKTNSGWLASALFGQKRSLAEHVYAEFEGRGINVSVSGYHGTGVFYVPEHGKPTTHLRSTTVPATPEQTVRRSDYRVSLGRTQPTDID
;
A
#
# COMPACT_ATOMS: atom_id res chain seq x y z
N TYR A 1 0.88 -12.65 -16.96
CA TYR A 1 1.28 -11.92 -15.75
C TYR A 1 0.27 -12.24 -14.66
N ASN A 2 0.61 -13.16 -13.78
CA ASN A 2 -0.24 -13.49 -12.63
C ASN A 2 0.06 -12.45 -11.53
N LYS A 3 -0.99 -11.98 -10.84
CA LYS A 3 -0.90 -10.94 -9.81
C LYS A 3 -1.94 -11.26 -8.74
N ILE A 4 -1.55 -11.23 -7.46
CA ILE A 4 -2.48 -11.40 -6.34
C ILE A 4 -2.87 -10.04 -5.81
N TYR A 5 -4.18 -9.79 -5.75
CA TYR A 5 -4.73 -8.58 -5.13
C TYR A 5 -5.32 -8.96 -3.78
N LEU A 6 -4.83 -8.31 -2.72
CA LEU A 6 -5.31 -8.48 -1.35
C LEU A 6 -6.18 -7.25 -1.00
N PRO A 7 -7.52 -7.38 -0.99
CA PRO A 7 -8.43 -6.33 -0.54
C PRO A 7 -8.59 -6.34 0.99
N GLY A 8 -8.94 -5.19 1.55
CA GLY A 8 -9.23 -5.01 2.96
C GLY A 8 -9.11 -3.54 3.37
N ASP A 9 -9.43 -3.25 4.63
CA ASP A 9 -9.17 -1.93 5.22
C ASP A 9 -7.79 -1.94 5.88
N GLY A 10 -7.00 -0.89 5.62
CA GLY A 10 -5.69 -0.67 6.21
C GLY A 10 -5.66 0.62 7.02
N SER A 11 -4.51 0.92 7.61
CA SER A 11 -4.29 2.19 8.31
C SER A 11 -2.81 2.52 8.36
N ALA A 12 -2.48 3.79 8.17
CA ALA A 12 -1.10 4.25 8.12
C ALA A 12 -0.34 3.89 9.41
N GLY A 13 0.81 3.24 9.26
CA GLY A 13 1.67 2.81 10.37
C GLY A 13 1.10 1.69 11.25
N LEU A 14 -0.01 1.05 10.88
CA LEU A 14 -0.50 -0.16 11.54
C LEU A 14 -0.16 -1.40 10.70
N PRO A 15 0.55 -2.40 11.26
CA PRO A 15 0.81 -3.68 10.59
C PRO A 15 -0.43 -4.58 10.68
N LEU A 16 -1.56 -4.14 10.13
CA LEU A 16 -2.83 -4.86 10.19
C LEU A 16 -3.65 -4.63 8.93
N LEU A 17 -4.21 -5.72 8.39
CA LEU A 17 -5.20 -5.70 7.31
C LEU A 17 -6.52 -6.24 7.86
N LYS A 18 -7.59 -5.44 7.81
CA LYS A 18 -8.94 -5.90 8.17
C LYS A 18 -9.62 -6.47 6.93
N CYS A 19 -10.08 -7.72 7.01
CA CYS A 19 -10.75 -8.44 5.92
C CYS A 19 -12.11 -8.94 6.41
N GLY A 20 -13.18 -8.18 6.13
CA GLY A 20 -14.50 -8.46 6.71
C GLY A 20 -14.46 -8.27 8.23
N ASP A 21 -14.75 -9.31 8.99
CA ASP A 21 -14.66 -9.31 10.46
C ASP A 21 -13.28 -9.76 11.00
N GLU A 22 -12.40 -10.26 10.13
CA GLU A 22 -11.05 -10.69 10.51
C GLU A 22 -10.04 -9.54 10.52
N PHE A 23 -9.07 -9.63 11.42
CA PHE A 23 -7.89 -8.78 11.47
C PHE A 23 -6.65 -9.64 11.25
N LEU A 24 -5.92 -9.38 10.16
CA LEU A 24 -4.76 -10.16 9.73
C LEU A 24 -3.47 -9.39 10.01
N SER A 25 -2.58 -9.99 10.79
CA SER A 25 -1.21 -9.51 10.94
C SER A 25 -0.38 -9.82 9.66
N PRO A 26 0.83 -9.24 9.52
CA PRO A 26 1.71 -9.54 8.39
C PRO A 26 2.06 -11.02 8.32
N THR A 27 2.29 -11.65 9.48
CA THR A 27 2.55 -13.08 9.62
C THR A 27 1.35 -13.92 9.17
N ASP A 28 0.11 -13.52 9.49
CA ASP A 28 -1.10 -14.22 9.03
C ASP A 28 -1.28 -14.15 7.51
N ILE A 29 -1.03 -12.97 6.92
CA ILE A 29 -1.07 -12.75 5.48
C ILE A 29 -0.06 -13.68 4.79
N VAL A 30 1.20 -13.69 5.24
CA VAL A 30 2.25 -14.53 4.66
C VAL A 30 1.98 -16.01 4.90
N ASN A 31 1.51 -16.41 6.08
CA ASN A 31 1.14 -17.80 6.37
C ASN A 31 0.10 -18.33 5.37
N ARG A 32 -1.03 -17.62 5.18
CA ARG A 32 -2.09 -18.03 4.24
C ARG A 32 -1.60 -18.08 2.78
N LEU A 33 -0.69 -17.18 2.39
CA LEU A 33 -0.10 -17.18 1.04
C LEU A 33 0.92 -18.31 0.83
N VAL A 34 1.62 -18.73 1.88
CA VAL A 34 2.57 -19.86 1.82
C VAL A 34 1.82 -21.20 1.87
N GLU A 35 0.86 -21.35 2.78
CA GLU A 35 0.03 -22.57 2.95
C GLU A 35 -0.70 -23.01 1.68
N HIS A 36 -1.06 -22.05 0.81
CA HIS A 36 -1.75 -22.30 -0.45
C HIS A 36 -0.85 -22.12 -1.70
N ASN A 37 0.47 -22.08 -1.54
CA ASN A 37 1.46 -21.87 -2.61
C ASN A 37 1.26 -20.60 -3.47
N LEU A 38 0.48 -19.64 -2.96
CA LEU A 38 0.15 -18.39 -3.64
C LEU A 38 1.35 -17.44 -3.80
N HIS A 39 2.41 -17.63 -3.00
CA HIS A 39 3.67 -16.91 -3.14
C HIS A 39 4.39 -17.19 -4.48
N GLU A 40 4.12 -18.31 -5.16
CA GLU A 40 4.64 -18.63 -6.50
C GLU A 40 4.21 -17.62 -7.59
N VAL A 41 3.21 -16.77 -7.31
CA VAL A 41 2.75 -15.72 -8.23
C VAL A 41 3.71 -14.53 -8.32
N GLU A 42 4.65 -14.40 -7.38
CA GLU A 42 5.67 -13.34 -7.26
C GLU A 42 5.16 -11.87 -7.14
N ASP A 43 4.01 -11.47 -7.68
CA ASP A 43 3.45 -10.11 -7.59
C ASP A 43 2.24 -10.08 -6.62
N ILE A 44 2.44 -9.53 -5.41
CA ILE A 44 1.44 -9.44 -4.34
C ILE A 44 1.11 -7.97 -4.09
N ARG A 45 -0.17 -7.60 -4.17
CA ARG A 45 -0.64 -6.20 -4.12
C ARG A 45 -1.65 -5.98 -3.00
N LEU A 46 -1.22 -5.31 -1.93
CA LEU A 46 -2.03 -4.88 -0.79
C LEU A 46 -2.88 -3.66 -1.17
N THR A 47 -4.05 -3.91 -1.76
CA THR A 47 -4.96 -2.87 -2.29
C THR A 47 -5.71 -2.06 -1.24
N SER A 48 -5.46 -2.31 0.04
CA SER A 48 -6.04 -1.56 1.15
C SER A 48 -5.61 -0.09 1.19
N CYS A 49 -6.36 0.71 1.93
CA CYS A 49 -6.03 2.09 2.22
C CYS A 49 -4.77 2.21 3.09
N HIS A 50 -3.93 3.20 2.79
CA HIS A 50 -2.70 3.52 3.50
C HIS A 50 -1.67 2.39 3.62
N SER A 51 -1.74 1.35 2.79
CA SER A 51 -0.86 0.17 2.90
C SER A 51 0.62 0.46 2.69
N ALA A 52 0.95 1.57 2.00
CA ALA A 52 2.31 2.10 1.86
C ALA A 52 2.61 3.34 2.72
N ASN A 53 1.78 3.69 3.70
CA ASN A 53 2.03 4.85 4.58
C ASN A 53 2.45 4.43 6.00
N ILE A 54 3.37 5.19 6.59
CA ILE A 54 3.71 5.19 8.02
C ILE A 54 2.83 6.17 8.81
N THR A 55 2.51 7.31 8.21
CA THR A 55 1.57 8.30 8.78
C THR A 55 0.53 8.71 7.74
N LYS A 56 -0.66 9.13 8.15
CA LYS A 56 -1.71 9.51 7.19
C LYS A 56 -1.28 10.77 6.43
N ASN A 57 -1.23 10.67 5.10
CA ASN A 57 -1.06 11.81 4.21
C ASN A 57 -2.37 12.63 4.14
N ASN A 58 -2.25 13.96 4.14
CA ASN A 58 -3.38 14.88 3.96
C ASN A 58 -3.80 15.01 2.48
N ASP A 59 -2.84 14.94 1.57
CA ASP A 59 -3.04 14.99 0.12
C ASP A 59 -1.98 14.13 -0.59
N PHE A 60 -1.84 14.32 -1.91
CA PHE A 60 -0.97 13.54 -2.79
C PHE A 60 0.12 14.40 -3.46
N SER A 61 0.45 15.54 -2.85
CA SER A 61 1.68 16.26 -3.17
C SER A 61 2.91 15.36 -2.90
N PRO A 62 4.00 15.50 -3.68
CA PRO A 62 5.21 14.71 -3.46
C PRO A 62 5.77 14.85 -2.03
N GLU A 63 5.70 16.07 -1.49
CA GLU A 63 6.15 16.45 -0.15
C GLU A 63 5.37 15.71 0.95
N GLU A 64 4.03 15.66 0.84
CA GLU A 64 3.19 14.96 1.81
C GLU A 64 3.31 13.44 1.67
N ILE A 65 3.50 12.91 0.46
CA ILE A 65 3.79 11.49 0.23
C ILE A 65 5.14 11.11 0.87
N GLU A 66 6.20 11.91 0.66
CA GLU A 66 7.50 11.71 1.28
C GLU A 66 7.41 11.74 2.82
N LYS A 67 6.72 12.75 3.38
CA LYS A 67 6.46 12.85 4.82
C LYS A 67 5.62 11.68 5.36
N SER A 68 4.71 11.12 4.57
CA SER A 68 3.89 9.98 4.96
C SER A 68 4.65 8.64 4.99
N THR A 69 5.79 8.56 4.29
CA THR A 69 6.65 7.38 4.16
C THR A 69 7.92 7.47 5.00
N LYS A 70 8.31 8.67 5.46
CA LYS A 70 9.44 8.86 6.37
C LYS A 70 8.99 8.89 7.82
N THR A 71 9.76 8.24 8.69
CA THR A 71 9.59 8.43 10.13
C THR A 71 10.32 9.70 10.55
N ASN A 72 9.60 10.75 10.96
CA ASN A 72 10.18 12.02 11.46
C ASN A 72 10.89 11.87 12.84
N SER A 73 11.26 10.66 13.24
CA SER A 73 12.08 10.38 14.41
C SER A 73 13.55 10.61 14.07
N GLY A 74 14.19 11.57 14.75
CA GLY A 74 15.65 11.66 14.77
C GLY A 74 16.27 10.34 15.22
N TRP A 75 17.53 10.10 14.84
CA TRP A 75 18.23 8.81 14.98
C TRP A 75 18.05 8.12 16.35
N LEU A 76 18.03 8.89 17.45
CA LEU A 76 17.76 8.41 18.82
C LEU A 76 16.40 7.71 18.96
N ALA A 77 15.32 8.30 18.45
CA ALA A 77 13.98 7.72 18.57
C ALA A 77 13.81 6.51 17.64
N SER A 78 14.48 6.49 16.48
CA SER A 78 14.55 5.31 15.60
C SER A 78 15.37 4.17 16.23
N ALA A 79 16.37 4.48 17.07
CA ALA A 79 17.14 3.48 17.81
C ALA A 79 16.39 2.92 19.03
N LEU A 80 15.56 3.74 19.71
CA LEU A 80 14.80 3.35 20.90
C LEU A 80 13.48 2.62 20.59
N PHE A 81 12.79 3.01 19.53
CA PHE A 81 11.45 2.50 19.19
C PHE A 81 11.41 1.72 17.86
N GLY A 82 12.56 1.53 17.22
CA GLY A 82 12.68 0.97 15.89
C GLY A 82 12.30 1.97 14.78
N GLN A 83 12.61 1.61 13.53
CA GLN A 83 12.02 2.28 12.38
C GLN A 83 10.55 1.87 12.28
N LYS A 84 9.63 2.85 12.23
CA LYS A 84 8.26 2.55 11.83
C LYS A 84 8.24 2.08 10.37
N ARG A 85 7.26 1.27 10.04
CA ARG A 85 7.05 0.68 8.72
C ARG A 85 5.56 0.70 8.38
N SER A 86 5.27 0.76 7.09
CA SER A 86 3.95 0.55 6.52
C SER A 86 3.56 -0.93 6.53
N LEU A 87 2.28 -1.24 6.29
CA LEU A 87 1.80 -2.62 6.16
C LEU A 87 2.56 -3.37 5.05
N ALA A 88 2.83 -2.73 3.91
CA ALA A 88 3.57 -3.33 2.81
C ALA A 88 5.02 -3.68 3.18
N GLU A 89 5.72 -2.81 3.91
CA GLU A 89 7.08 -3.08 4.41
C GLU A 89 7.11 -4.20 5.45
N HIS A 90 6.08 -4.30 6.30
CA HIS A 90 5.96 -5.41 7.25
C HIS A 90 5.68 -6.75 6.54
N VAL A 91 4.77 -6.79 5.57
CA VAL A 91 4.48 -8.01 4.79
C VAL A 91 5.68 -8.42 3.94
N TYR A 92 6.39 -7.45 3.33
CA TYR A 92 7.64 -7.73 2.62
C TYR A 92 8.72 -8.33 3.54
N ALA A 93 8.92 -7.75 4.72
CA ALA A 93 9.90 -8.24 5.69
C ALA A 93 9.58 -9.66 6.21
N GLU A 94 8.30 -10.03 6.31
CA GLU A 94 7.88 -11.41 6.64
C GLU A 94 8.22 -12.42 5.53
N PHE A 95 8.14 -12.03 4.25
CA PHE A 95 8.59 -12.88 3.14
C PHE A 95 10.12 -12.97 3.08
N GLU A 96 10.81 -11.83 3.19
CA GLU A 96 12.27 -11.74 3.19
C GLU A 96 12.90 -12.55 4.33
N GLY A 97 12.34 -12.45 5.54
CA GLY A 97 12.78 -13.23 6.71
C GLY A 97 12.57 -14.75 6.59
N ARG A 98 11.77 -15.20 5.60
CA ARG A 98 11.56 -16.62 5.25
C ARG A 98 12.39 -17.05 4.03
N GLY A 99 13.17 -16.15 3.43
CA GLY A 99 13.90 -16.39 2.19
C GLY A 99 13.02 -16.50 0.93
N ILE A 100 11.77 -16.02 1.00
CA ILE A 100 10.81 -16.12 -0.10
C ILE A 100 10.90 -14.86 -0.97
N ASN A 101 11.31 -15.03 -2.22
CA ASN A 101 11.50 -13.94 -3.16
C ASN A 101 10.17 -13.53 -3.84
N VAL A 102 9.60 -12.41 -3.42
CA VAL A 102 8.37 -11.82 -4.00
C VAL A 102 8.52 -10.30 -4.16
N SER A 103 7.68 -9.71 -4.99
CA SER A 103 7.39 -8.29 -4.99
C SER A 103 6.11 -8.02 -4.19
N VAL A 104 6.19 -7.10 -3.22
CA VAL A 104 5.04 -6.66 -2.43
C VAL A 104 4.75 -5.21 -2.75
N SER A 105 3.54 -4.92 -3.20
CA SER A 105 3.09 -3.56 -3.51
C SER A 105 2.04 -3.06 -2.52
N GLY A 106 2.19 -1.80 -2.09
CA GLY A 106 1.20 -1.05 -1.33
C GLY A 106 0.81 0.25 -2.04
N TYR A 107 -0.14 1.00 -1.46
CA TYR A 107 -0.66 2.24 -2.02
C TYR A 107 -0.76 3.33 -0.95
N HIS A 108 -0.53 4.59 -1.35
CA HIS A 108 -0.73 5.74 -0.47
C HIS A 108 -2.19 6.18 -0.39
N GLY A 109 -2.58 6.70 0.79
CA GLY A 109 -3.91 7.21 1.11
C GLY A 109 -5.05 6.19 1.00
N THR A 110 -6.30 6.67 1.08
CA THR A 110 -7.48 5.81 0.92
C THR A 110 -7.73 5.39 -0.53
N GLY A 111 -7.26 6.23 -1.46
CA GLY A 111 -7.47 6.10 -2.90
C GLY A 111 -8.83 6.62 -3.33
N VAL A 112 -8.84 7.78 -4.00
CA VAL A 112 -9.84 8.35 -4.95
C VAL A 112 -9.64 9.86 -5.06
N PHE A 113 -9.56 10.38 -6.29
CA PHE A 113 -9.38 11.80 -6.67
C PHE A 113 -10.07 12.04 -8.03
N TYR A 114 -10.56 13.22 -8.43
CA TYR A 114 -10.45 14.60 -7.92
C TYR A 114 -11.71 15.46 -8.28
N VAL A 115 -11.98 16.61 -7.61
CA VAL A 115 -13.09 17.55 -7.98
C VAL A 115 -12.54 18.93 -8.41
N PRO A 116 -12.70 19.34 -9.69
CA PRO A 116 -12.13 20.59 -10.22
C PRO A 116 -12.59 21.88 -9.53
N GLU A 117 -13.90 22.05 -9.30
CA GLU A 117 -14.49 23.32 -8.84
C GLU A 117 -14.38 23.55 -7.31
N HIS A 118 -13.97 22.53 -6.56
CA HIS A 118 -13.84 22.59 -5.10
C HIS A 118 -12.40 22.46 -4.60
N GLY A 119 -11.46 22.20 -5.50
CA GLY A 119 -10.06 21.95 -5.18
C GLY A 119 -9.79 20.65 -4.40
N LYS A 120 -10.81 19.84 -4.06
CA LYS A 120 -10.67 18.65 -3.20
C LYS A 120 -11.68 17.51 -3.48
N PRO A 121 -11.22 16.26 -3.65
CA PRO A 121 -11.91 15.04 -3.23
C PRO A 121 -11.65 14.81 -1.73
N THR A 122 -12.60 14.26 -0.96
CA THR A 122 -12.48 14.24 0.52
C THR A 122 -12.39 12.88 1.19
N THR A 123 -12.77 11.75 0.58
CA THR A 123 -12.34 10.41 1.08
C THR A 123 -12.62 9.20 0.17
N HIS A 124 -13.63 9.22 -0.71
CA HIS A 124 -14.04 8.04 -1.49
C HIS A 124 -14.77 8.41 -2.80
N LEU A 125 -14.96 7.36 -3.63
CA LEU A 125 -15.83 7.18 -4.83
C LEU A 125 -15.09 6.80 -6.13
N ARG A 126 -15.43 5.63 -6.66
CA ARG A 126 -15.17 5.27 -8.06
C ARG A 126 -15.77 6.36 -8.97
N SER A 127 -15.22 6.55 -10.17
CA SER A 127 -15.68 7.59 -11.10
C SER A 127 -17.20 7.62 -11.23
N THR A 128 -17.78 8.82 -11.16
CA THR A 128 -19.22 9.04 -11.35
C THR A 128 -19.63 9.00 -12.82
N THR A 129 -18.65 8.95 -13.75
CA THR A 129 -18.86 8.80 -15.19
C THR A 129 -18.38 7.43 -15.69
N VAL A 130 -19.07 6.89 -16.69
CA VAL A 130 -18.66 5.70 -17.45
C VAL A 130 -18.71 6.05 -18.94
N PRO A 131 -17.57 6.05 -19.66
CA PRO A 131 -16.21 5.83 -19.16
C PRO A 131 -15.78 6.92 -18.17
N ALA A 132 -14.81 6.59 -17.31
CA ALA A 132 -14.26 7.53 -16.35
C ALA A 132 -13.55 8.70 -17.08
N THR A 133 -13.90 9.93 -16.71
CA THR A 133 -13.30 11.15 -17.26
C THR A 133 -11.81 11.22 -16.85
N PRO A 134 -10.83 11.14 -17.78
CA PRO A 134 -9.40 11.08 -17.42
C PRO A 134 -8.92 12.30 -16.61
N GLU A 135 -9.49 13.48 -16.89
CA GLU A 135 -9.19 14.75 -16.22
C GLU A 135 -9.70 14.79 -14.76
N GLN A 136 -10.52 13.81 -14.36
CA GLN A 136 -11.20 13.75 -13.06
C GLN A 136 -10.82 12.49 -12.26
N THR A 137 -9.92 11.64 -12.77
CA THR A 137 -9.48 10.41 -12.09
C THR A 137 -7.98 10.16 -12.23
N VAL A 138 -7.26 10.07 -11.11
CA VAL A 138 -5.84 9.66 -11.11
C VAL A 138 -5.73 8.13 -11.03
N ARG A 139 -4.80 7.52 -11.77
CA ARG A 139 -4.64 6.06 -11.76
C ARG A 139 -4.00 5.63 -10.44
N ARG A 140 -4.55 4.57 -9.81
CA ARG A 140 -3.99 4.03 -8.55
C ARG A 140 -2.57 3.47 -8.70
N SER A 141 -2.13 3.17 -9.94
CA SER A 141 -0.74 2.82 -10.28
C SER A 141 0.27 3.88 -9.89
N ASP A 142 -0.12 5.15 -9.96
CA ASP A 142 0.80 6.29 -9.93
C ASP A 142 1.23 6.62 -8.48
N TYR A 143 0.50 6.07 -7.50
CA TYR A 143 0.77 6.15 -6.06
C TYR A 143 0.97 4.76 -5.43
N ARG A 144 1.47 3.81 -6.23
CA ARG A 144 1.92 2.49 -5.78
C ARG A 144 3.39 2.55 -5.35
N VAL A 145 3.70 1.97 -4.20
CA VAL A 145 5.07 1.57 -3.83
C VAL A 145 5.20 0.07 -4.04
N SER A 146 6.31 -0.37 -4.62
CA SER A 146 6.66 -1.79 -4.77
C SER A 146 8.00 -2.07 -4.11
N LEU A 147 8.04 -3.14 -3.33
CA LEU A 147 9.20 -3.64 -2.59
C LEU A 147 9.67 -4.98 -3.19
N GLY A 148 10.91 -5.37 -2.91
CA GLY A 148 11.49 -6.61 -3.43
C GLY A 148 11.88 -6.52 -4.90
N ARG A 149 11.70 -7.62 -5.64
CA ARG A 149 12.05 -7.71 -7.07
C ARG A 149 11.36 -6.59 -7.85
N THR A 150 12.16 -5.76 -8.53
CA THR A 150 11.64 -4.75 -9.46
C THR A 150 10.86 -5.46 -10.57
N GLN A 151 9.55 -5.27 -10.58
CA GLN A 151 8.74 -5.61 -11.74
C GLN A 151 9.28 -4.82 -12.95
N PRO A 152 9.17 -5.36 -14.18
CA PRO A 152 9.13 -4.49 -15.35
C PRO A 152 8.10 -3.41 -15.06
N THR A 153 8.46 -2.14 -15.28
CA THR A 153 7.48 -1.04 -15.31
C THR A 153 6.26 -1.50 -16.11
N ASP A 154 5.04 -1.24 -15.61
CA ASP A 154 3.82 -1.54 -16.38
C ASP A 154 3.83 -0.61 -17.63
N ILE A 155 4.51 -1.06 -18.69
CA ILE A 155 4.57 -0.43 -20.01
C ILE A 155 3.29 -0.80 -20.73
N ASP A 156 2.42 0.20 -20.92
CA ASP A 156 1.70 0.53 -22.15
C ASP A 156 1.06 1.93 -22.00
#